data_AF-A0A831M9P0-F1
#
_entry.id   AF-A0A831M9P0-F1
#
_cell.length_a   1.000
_cell.length_b   1.000
_cell.length_c   1.000
_cell.angle_alpha   90.00
_cell.angle_beta   90.00
_cell.angle_gamma   90.00
#
_symmetry.space_group_name_H-M   'P 1'
#
loop_
_entity.id
_entity.type
_entity.pdbx_description
1 polymer ?
#
loop_
_entity_poly.entity_id
_entity_poly.type
_entity_poly.pdbx_seq_one_letter_code
_entity_poly.pdbx_strand_id
1 'polypeptide(L)'
;MVFVAGFTGLRVSELAGLQWRNVGNGSLSIDQRYARGDWDEPKSHASRATIPVDQHVLDRIHRLKTLEVVIQAGWAERRYPAVKSSGPDDLVFQSVKDGSPMRDNNVLSKHIKPAARALGLGWENWQVLRRSCATWLQQAGVDVKDAQGLLRHSRANTTQDIYQQIVAESQHRAVRKLTTFVQQGRSVQ
;
A
#
# COMPACT_ATOMS: atom_id res chain seq x y z
N MET A 1 -7.63 -4.88 1.46
CA MET A 1 -6.35 -5.08 0.75
C MET A 1 -5.79 -3.78 0.18
N VAL A 2 -6.49 -3.08 -0.74
CA VAL A 2 -6.01 -1.82 -1.35
C VAL A 2 -5.61 -0.75 -0.32
N PHE A 3 -6.44 -0.56 0.72
CA PHE A 3 -6.13 0.38 1.81
C PHE A 3 -4.78 0.08 2.46
N VAL A 4 -4.58 -1.16 2.93
CA VAL A 4 -3.31 -1.57 3.54
C VAL A 4 -2.16 -1.38 2.56
N ALA A 5 -2.31 -1.75 1.28
CA ALA A 5 -1.28 -1.54 0.26
C ALA A 5 -0.83 -0.07 0.15
N GLY A 6 -1.76 0.88 0.17
CA GLY A 6 -1.47 2.30 0.06
C GLY A 6 -0.78 2.89 1.29
N PHE A 7 -1.13 2.42 2.49
CA PHE A 7 -0.59 2.97 3.75
C PHE A 7 0.69 2.30 4.23
N THR A 8 0.98 1.10 3.75
CA THR A 8 2.15 0.30 4.19
C THR A 8 3.18 0.11 3.10
N GLY A 9 2.82 0.42 1.85
CA GLY A 9 3.65 0.19 0.68
C GLY A 9 3.97 -1.29 0.41
N LEU A 10 3.36 -2.26 1.10
CA LEU A 10 3.61 -3.69 0.90
C LEU A 10 3.44 -4.12 -0.56
N ARG A 11 4.29 -5.04 -1.03
CA ARG A 11 4.09 -5.64 -2.36
C ARG A 11 2.82 -6.47 -2.35
N VAL A 12 2.15 -6.55 -3.49
CA VAL A 12 0.89 -7.29 -3.60
C VAL A 12 1.01 -8.76 -3.21
N SER A 13 2.14 -9.39 -3.53
CA SER A 13 2.40 -10.78 -3.15
C SER A 13 2.63 -10.96 -1.64
N GLU A 14 3.17 -9.95 -0.97
CA GLU A 14 3.33 -9.93 0.49
C GLU A 14 1.97 -9.75 1.17
N LEU A 15 1.11 -8.88 0.62
CA LEU A 15 -0.27 -8.74 1.07
C LEU A 15 -1.06 -10.05 0.91
N ALA A 16 -0.97 -10.69 -0.26
CA ALA A 16 -1.69 -11.93 -0.53
C ALA A 16 -1.24 -13.08 0.40
N GLY A 17 0.01 -13.06 0.88
CA GLY A 17 0.56 -14.03 1.83
C GLY A 17 0.48 -13.63 3.30
N LEU A 18 -0.05 -12.45 3.63
CA LEU A 18 -0.09 -11.94 5.00
C LEU A 18 -1.00 -12.80 5.88
N GLN A 19 -0.47 -13.31 6.99
CA GLN A 19 -1.18 -14.13 7.97
C GLN A 19 -1.53 -13.35 9.23
N TRP A 20 -2.52 -13.82 9.99
CA TRP A 20 -2.94 -13.17 11.23
C TRP A 20 -1.86 -13.12 12.30
N ARG A 21 -1.01 -14.15 12.42
CA ARG A 21 0.14 -14.15 13.34
C ARG A 21 1.14 -13.02 13.06
N ASN A 22 1.12 -12.51 11.83
CA ASN A 22 2.00 -11.45 11.36
C ASN A 22 1.39 -10.05 11.51
N VAL A 23 0.20 -9.95 12.11
CA VAL A 23 -0.44 -8.69 12.51
C VAL A 23 -0.14 -8.48 13.99
N GLY A 24 0.93 -7.74 14.27
CA GLY A 24 1.37 -7.43 15.64
C GLY A 24 0.71 -6.17 16.20
N ASN A 25 1.14 -5.78 17.41
CA ASN A 25 0.74 -4.51 18.01
C ASN A 25 1.65 -3.38 17.47
N GLY A 26 1.09 -2.50 16.65
CA GLY A 26 1.82 -1.41 16.00
C GLY A 26 2.73 -1.83 14.83
N SER A 27 2.67 -3.08 14.37
CA SER A 27 3.54 -3.54 13.28
C SER A 27 2.98 -4.69 12.45
N LEU A 28 3.51 -4.85 11.23
CA LEU A 28 3.26 -5.99 10.35
C LEU A 28 4.58 -6.70 10.03
N SER A 29 4.61 -8.02 10.20
CA SER A 29 5.72 -8.88 9.79
C SER A 29 5.42 -9.59 8.47
N ILE A 30 6.45 -10.03 7.74
CA ILE A 30 6.28 -10.64 6.41
C ILE A 30 7.12 -11.91 6.31
N ASP A 31 6.50 -13.05 6.57
CA ASP A 31 7.25 -14.31 6.54
C ASP A 31 7.24 -14.99 5.17
N GLN A 32 6.23 -14.68 4.36
CA GLN A 32 5.93 -15.40 3.12
C GLN A 32 5.27 -14.48 2.09
N ARG A 33 5.34 -14.90 0.83
CA ARG A 33 4.65 -14.25 -0.29
C ARG A 33 3.86 -15.27 -1.09
N TYR A 34 2.76 -14.80 -1.68
CA TYR A 34 1.96 -15.58 -2.60
C TYR A 34 1.83 -14.83 -3.93
N ALA A 35 2.21 -15.47 -5.03
CA ALA A 35 2.09 -14.90 -6.36
C ALA A 35 1.64 -15.96 -7.37
N ARG A 36 0.51 -15.71 -8.05
CA ARG A 36 0.02 -16.50 -9.20
C ARG A 36 -0.11 -18.02 -8.97
N GLY A 37 -0.38 -18.45 -7.74
CA GLY A 37 -0.47 -19.89 -7.41
C GLY A 37 0.71 -20.39 -6.60
N ASP A 38 1.83 -19.68 -6.63
CA ASP A 38 3.08 -20.10 -6.02
C ASP A 38 3.28 -19.43 -4.66
N TRP A 39 3.53 -20.27 -3.66
CA TRP A 39 4.06 -19.85 -2.36
C TRP A 39 5.57 -19.79 -2.48
N ASP A 40 6.14 -18.70 -2.00
CA ASP A 40 7.57 -18.50 -2.05
C ASP A 40 7.99 -17.70 -0.82
N GLU A 41 9.23 -17.87 -0.39
CA GLU A 41 9.78 -17.05 0.67
C GLU A 41 10.14 -15.66 0.12
N PRO A 42 10.17 -14.63 0.97
CA PRO A 42 10.68 -13.33 0.55
C PRO A 42 12.14 -13.50 0.05
N LYS A 43 12.45 -13.03 -1.17
CA LYS A 43 13.75 -13.25 -1.87
C LYS A 43 14.99 -12.79 -1.08
N SER A 44 14.83 -12.08 0.02
CA SER A 44 15.93 -11.63 0.88
C SER A 44 15.53 -11.48 2.35
N HIS A 45 16.52 -11.52 3.25
CA HIS A 45 16.34 -11.24 4.69
C HIS A 45 15.69 -9.87 4.95
N ALA A 46 16.00 -8.86 4.12
CA ALA A 46 15.38 -7.54 4.20
C ALA A 46 13.87 -7.53 3.90
N SER A 47 13.38 -8.50 3.13
CA SER A 47 11.94 -8.64 2.86
C SER A 47 11.15 -9.37 3.95
N ARG A 48 11.84 -9.96 4.95
CA ARG A 48 11.25 -10.47 6.20
C ARG A 48 11.08 -9.41 7.30
N ALA A 49 11.48 -8.17 7.02
CA ALA A 49 11.51 -7.12 8.03
C ALA A 49 10.09 -6.70 8.45
N THR A 50 9.89 -6.62 9.76
CA THR A 50 8.75 -6.01 10.41
C THR A 50 8.70 -4.52 10.06
N ILE A 51 7.52 -4.03 9.67
CA ILE A 51 7.28 -2.59 9.48
C ILE A 51 6.37 -2.05 10.56
N PRO A 52 6.68 -0.84 11.09
CA PRO A 52 5.73 -0.14 11.93
C PRO A 52 4.53 0.28 11.09
N VAL A 53 3.34 0.19 11.68
CA VAL A 53 2.10 0.67 11.06
C VAL A 53 1.27 1.41 12.09
N ASP A 54 0.55 2.43 11.63
CA ASP A 54 -0.39 3.16 12.46
C ASP A 54 -1.56 2.27 12.93
N GLN A 55 -2.09 2.55 14.12
CA GLN A 55 -3.20 1.81 14.71
C GLN A 55 -4.42 1.77 13.78
N HIS A 56 -4.66 2.84 13.01
CA HIS A 56 -5.77 2.91 12.07
C HIS A 56 -5.68 1.82 10.97
N VAL A 57 -4.47 1.42 10.58
CA VAL A 57 -4.25 0.32 9.62
C VAL A 57 -4.61 -1.01 10.27
N LEU A 58 -4.18 -1.23 11.51
CA LEU A 58 -4.45 -2.45 12.27
C LEU A 58 -5.93 -2.62 12.58
N ASP A 59 -6.61 -1.56 13.00
CA ASP A 59 -8.06 -1.55 13.26
C ASP A 59 -8.82 -1.95 12.00
N ARG A 60 -8.41 -1.45 10.84
CA ARG A 60 -9.04 -1.76 9.56
C ARG A 60 -8.76 -3.19 9.10
N ILE A 61 -7.61 -3.75 9.45
CA ILE A 61 -7.31 -5.17 9.26
C ILE A 61 -8.19 -6.01 10.18
N HIS A 62 -8.25 -5.71 11.47
CA HIS A 62 -9.05 -6.46 12.44
C HIS A 62 -10.55 -6.39 12.16
N ARG A 63 -11.04 -5.25 11.65
CA ARG A 63 -12.44 -5.10 11.21
C ARG A 63 -12.84 -6.14 10.16
N LEU A 64 -11.92 -6.68 9.36
CA LEU A 64 -12.23 -7.75 8.41
C LEU A 64 -12.86 -8.99 9.08
N LYS A 65 -12.55 -9.25 10.35
CA LYS A 65 -13.12 -10.37 11.12
C LYS A 65 -14.63 -10.26 11.33
N THR A 66 -15.19 -9.05 11.28
CA THR A 66 -16.61 -8.78 11.53
C THR A 66 -17.35 -8.29 10.29
N LEU A 67 -16.65 -8.08 9.18
CA LEU A 67 -17.27 -7.64 7.93
C LEU A 67 -17.91 -8.80 7.19
N GLU A 68 -19.07 -8.52 6.61
CA GLU A 68 -19.69 -9.36 5.60
C GLU A 68 -19.63 -8.66 4.24
N VAL A 69 -19.51 -9.46 3.19
CA VAL A 69 -19.65 -9.02 1.81
C VAL A 69 -20.94 -9.57 1.21
N VAL A 70 -21.63 -8.74 0.45
CA VAL A 70 -22.81 -9.14 -0.31
C VAL A 70 -22.37 -9.48 -1.73
N ILE A 71 -22.75 -10.66 -2.20
CA ILE A 71 -22.49 -11.12 -3.57
C ILE A 71 -23.82 -11.41 -4.23
N GLN A 72 -24.03 -10.82 -5.40
CA GLN A 72 -25.15 -11.14 -6.28
C GLN A 72 -24.91 -12.51 -6.94
N ALA A 73 -25.82 -13.44 -6.71
CA ALA A 73 -25.82 -14.79 -7.27
C ALA A 73 -27.09 -15.00 -8.11
N GLY A 74 -27.07 -14.47 -9.35
CA GLY A 74 -28.26 -14.38 -10.18
C GLY A 74 -29.21 -13.31 -9.64
N TRP A 75 -30.42 -13.72 -9.26
CA TRP A 75 -31.46 -12.85 -8.69
C TRP A 75 -31.43 -12.76 -7.15
N ALA A 76 -30.52 -13.50 -6.50
CA ALA A 76 -30.45 -13.58 -5.04
C ALA A 76 -29.19 -12.90 -4.50
N GLU A 77 -29.34 -12.19 -3.38
CA GLU A 77 -28.22 -11.67 -2.60
C GLU A 77 -27.75 -12.72 -1.59
N ARG A 78 -26.44 -12.95 -1.52
CA ARG A 78 -25.84 -13.81 -0.49
C ARG A 78 -24.80 -13.04 0.30
N ARG A 79 -24.86 -13.19 1.62
CA ARG A 79 -23.89 -12.62 2.57
C ARG A 79 -22.83 -13.66 2.90
N TYR A 80 -21.58 -13.25 2.84
CA TYR A 80 -20.44 -14.07 3.21
C TYR A 80 -19.55 -13.31 4.18
N PRO A 81 -18.99 -13.95 5.21
CA PRO A 81 -17.97 -13.30 6.01
C PRO A 81 -16.77 -12.96 5.11
N ALA A 82 -16.19 -11.77 5.32
CA ALA A 82 -15.03 -11.31 4.56
C ALA A 82 -13.78 -12.17 4.86
N VAL A 83 -13.76 -12.80 6.03
CA VAL A 83 -12.71 -13.70 6.53
C VAL A 83 -13.39 -14.98 6.98
N LYS A 84 -13.01 -16.14 6.43
CA LYS A 84 -13.61 -17.43 6.79
C LYS A 84 -13.10 -17.98 8.11
N SER A 85 -11.81 -17.76 8.39
CA SER A 85 -11.16 -18.14 9.64
C SER A 85 -10.08 -17.13 9.99
N SER A 86 -9.84 -16.92 11.28
CA SER A 86 -8.84 -15.95 11.76
C SER A 86 -7.86 -16.55 12.75
N GLY A 87 -7.55 -17.84 12.59
CA GLY A 87 -6.46 -18.49 13.30
C GLY A 87 -5.11 -17.90 12.92
N PRO A 88 -4.06 -18.12 13.73
CA PRO A 88 -2.75 -17.49 13.53
C PRO A 88 -2.15 -17.72 12.14
N ASP A 89 -2.34 -18.92 11.58
CA ASP A 89 -1.79 -19.32 10.28
C ASP A 89 -2.72 -19.00 9.10
N ASP A 90 -3.92 -18.51 9.37
CA ASP A 90 -4.87 -18.12 8.34
C ASP A 90 -4.48 -16.77 7.71
N LEU A 91 -4.84 -16.59 6.45
CA LEU A 91 -4.53 -15.37 5.71
C LEU A 91 -5.42 -14.21 6.16
N VAL A 92 -4.90 -12.99 6.12
CA VAL A 92 -5.70 -11.78 6.36
C VAL A 92 -6.61 -11.49 5.16
N PHE A 93 -6.09 -11.66 3.95
CA PHE A 93 -6.80 -11.37 2.70
C PHE A 93 -7.22 -12.66 2.01
N GLN A 94 -8.40 -13.14 2.37
CA GLN A 94 -8.95 -14.42 1.91
C GLN A 94 -9.95 -14.24 0.76
N SER A 95 -10.00 -15.25 -0.10
CA SER A 95 -11.10 -15.50 -1.03
C SER A 95 -12.34 -15.90 -0.25
N VAL A 96 -13.42 -15.15 -0.43
CA VAL A 96 -14.74 -15.42 0.15
C VAL A 96 -15.33 -16.76 -0.31
N LYS A 97 -14.82 -17.34 -1.41
CA LYS A 97 -15.25 -18.64 -1.93
C LYS A 97 -14.73 -19.79 -1.07
N ASP A 98 -13.44 -19.81 -0.77
CA ASP A 98 -12.71 -20.99 -0.30
C ASP A 98 -11.62 -20.70 0.75
N GLY A 99 -11.42 -19.45 1.17
CA GLY A 99 -10.38 -19.09 2.14
C GLY A 99 -8.98 -19.00 1.53
N SER A 100 -8.83 -19.31 0.24
CA SER A 100 -7.55 -19.23 -0.48
C SER A 100 -7.02 -17.78 -0.55
N PRO A 101 -5.74 -17.55 -0.89
CA PRO A 101 -5.23 -16.19 -1.04
C PRO A 101 -6.06 -15.36 -2.02
N MET A 102 -6.39 -14.13 -1.63
CA MET A 102 -7.13 -13.23 -2.50
C MET A 102 -6.34 -12.95 -3.79
N ARG A 103 -6.98 -13.22 -4.93
CA ARG A 103 -6.39 -13.01 -6.26
C ARG A 103 -6.18 -11.52 -6.53
N ASP A 104 -4.92 -11.12 -6.63
CA ASP A 104 -4.49 -9.77 -6.91
C ASP A 104 -5.03 -9.21 -8.23
N ASN A 105 -5.08 -10.04 -9.28
CA ASN A 105 -5.63 -9.66 -10.58
C ASN A 105 -7.12 -9.30 -10.51
N ASN A 106 -7.90 -9.98 -9.64
CA ASN A 106 -9.31 -9.64 -9.44
C ASN A 106 -9.44 -8.27 -8.79
N VAL A 107 -8.64 -7.97 -7.78
CA VAL A 107 -8.67 -6.67 -7.11
C VAL A 107 -8.18 -5.55 -8.05
N LEU A 108 -7.13 -5.82 -8.84
CA LEU A 108 -6.62 -4.88 -9.84
C LEU A 108 -7.68 -4.51 -10.89
N SER A 109 -8.31 -5.52 -11.49
CA SER A 109 -9.30 -5.34 -12.56
C SER A 109 -10.63 -4.76 -12.07
N LYS A 110 -11.09 -5.13 -10.87
CA LYS A 110 -12.40 -4.73 -10.34
C LYS A 110 -12.38 -3.45 -9.49
N HIS A 111 -11.25 -3.09 -8.90
CA HIS A 111 -11.18 -1.93 -7.99
C HIS A 111 -10.16 -0.89 -8.44
N ILE A 112 -8.89 -1.27 -8.65
CA ILE A 112 -7.82 -0.29 -8.93
C ILE A 112 -7.99 0.34 -10.32
N LYS A 113 -8.11 -0.46 -11.40
CA LYS A 113 -8.26 0.07 -12.75
C LYS A 113 -9.55 0.87 -12.95
N PRO A 114 -10.72 0.45 -12.43
CA PRO A 114 -11.92 1.28 -12.50
C PRO A 114 -11.78 2.61 -11.76
N ALA A 115 -11.20 2.61 -10.55
CA ALA A 115 -10.95 3.85 -9.81
C ALA A 115 -9.98 4.77 -10.55
N ALA A 116 -8.89 4.23 -11.11
CA ALA A 116 -7.94 4.99 -11.91
C ALA A 116 -8.62 5.66 -13.11
N ARG A 117 -9.42 4.92 -13.87
CA ARG A 117 -10.19 5.47 -15.01
C ARG A 117 -11.17 6.56 -14.60
N ALA A 118 -11.88 6.38 -13.48
CA ALA A 118 -12.81 7.38 -12.96
C ALA A 118 -12.11 8.69 -12.55
N LEU A 119 -10.84 8.60 -12.14
CA LEU A 119 -9.99 9.74 -11.79
C LEU A 119 -9.24 10.34 -12.99
N GLY A 120 -9.46 9.83 -14.21
CA GLY A 120 -8.72 10.26 -15.40
C GLY A 120 -7.25 9.84 -15.40
N LEU A 121 -6.86 8.90 -14.55
CA LEU A 121 -5.52 8.33 -14.53
C LEU A 121 -5.37 7.29 -15.65
N GLY A 122 -4.16 7.20 -16.20
CA GLY A 122 -3.82 6.29 -17.30
C GLY A 122 -3.75 4.81 -16.89
N TRP A 123 -2.85 4.07 -17.51
CA TRP A 123 -2.66 2.66 -17.19
C TRP A 123 -1.97 2.48 -15.84
N GLU A 124 -2.76 2.07 -14.83
CA GLU A 124 -2.28 1.84 -13.47
C GLU A 124 -2.30 0.37 -13.04
N ASN A 125 -1.38 0.04 -12.13
CA ASN A 125 -1.23 -1.29 -11.53
C ASN A 125 -0.98 -1.18 -10.01
N TRP A 126 -0.76 -2.30 -9.33
CA TRP A 126 -0.48 -2.31 -7.88
C TRP A 126 0.70 -1.45 -7.44
N GLN A 127 1.68 -1.23 -8.31
CA GLN A 127 2.85 -0.39 -8.05
C GLN A 127 2.47 1.07 -7.84
N VAL A 128 1.32 1.54 -8.38
CA VAL A 128 0.85 2.91 -8.14
C VAL A 128 0.66 3.19 -6.66
N LEU A 129 0.08 2.24 -5.91
CA LEU A 129 -0.19 2.40 -4.48
C LEU A 129 1.11 2.52 -3.68
N ARG A 130 2.11 1.72 -4.05
CA ARG A 130 3.44 1.77 -3.43
C ARG A 130 4.20 3.05 -3.78
N ARG A 131 4.07 3.55 -5.02
CA ARG A 131 4.64 4.85 -5.43
C ARG A 131 3.97 5.99 -4.68
N SER A 132 2.64 6.00 -4.57
CA SER A 132 1.89 6.98 -3.78
C SER A 132 2.32 6.97 -2.31
N CYS A 133 2.50 5.79 -1.71
CA CYS A 133 3.03 5.66 -0.35
C CYS A 133 4.40 6.35 -0.19
N ALA A 134 5.33 6.11 -1.12
CA ALA A 134 6.64 6.77 -1.13
C ALA A 134 6.53 8.30 -1.26
N THR A 135 5.66 8.77 -2.16
CA THR A 135 5.37 10.20 -2.33
C THR A 135 4.79 10.82 -1.06
N TRP A 136 3.85 10.15 -0.39
CA TRP A 136 3.25 10.66 0.85
C TRP A 136 4.24 10.71 2.02
N LEU A 137 5.10 9.70 2.15
CA LEU A 137 6.18 9.72 3.16
C LEU A 137 7.10 10.94 2.95
N GLN A 138 7.47 11.23 1.70
CA GLN A 138 8.26 12.41 1.38
C GLN A 138 7.51 13.71 1.69
N GLN A 139 6.23 13.82 1.32
CA GLN A 139 5.43 15.01 1.57
C GLN A 139 5.22 15.25 3.07
N ALA A 140 5.20 14.18 3.87
CA ALA A 140 5.19 14.24 5.32
C ALA A 140 6.55 14.61 5.94
N GLY A 141 7.60 14.80 5.13
CA GLY A 141 8.94 15.18 5.59
C GLY A 141 9.79 14.03 6.11
N VAL A 142 9.43 12.78 5.81
CA VAL A 142 10.22 11.61 6.20
C VAL A 142 11.52 11.56 5.39
N ASP A 143 12.65 11.32 6.06
CA ASP A 143 13.94 11.20 5.41
C ASP A 143 13.97 10.02 4.42
N VAL A 144 14.77 10.17 3.36
CA VAL A 144 14.87 9.17 2.28
C VAL A 144 15.30 7.81 2.83
N LYS A 145 16.19 7.77 3.82
CA LYS A 145 16.68 6.52 4.41
C LYS A 145 15.59 5.81 5.21
N ASP A 146 14.82 6.57 5.99
CA ASP A 146 13.70 6.04 6.77
C ASP A 146 12.58 5.55 5.86
N ALA A 147 12.25 6.33 4.82
CA ALA A 147 11.25 5.93 3.84
C ALA A 147 11.70 4.70 3.01
N GLN A 148 13.00 4.59 2.68
CA GLN A 148 13.56 3.39 2.05
C GLN A 148 13.48 2.17 2.97
N GLY A 149 13.71 2.36 4.27
CA GLY A 149 13.55 1.34 5.32
C GLY A 149 12.10 0.85 5.41
N LEU A 150 11.14 1.78 5.55
CA LEU A 150 9.70 1.49 5.61
C LEU A 150 9.21 0.72 4.39
N LEU A 151 9.64 1.13 3.20
CA LEU A 151 9.24 0.45 1.97
C LEU A 151 10.02 -0.85 1.74
N ARG A 152 11.10 -1.14 2.48
CA ARG A 152 11.95 -2.33 2.32
C ARG A 152 12.44 -2.52 0.87
N HIS A 153 13.04 -1.48 0.30
CA HIS A 153 13.71 -1.57 -0.99
C HIS A 153 15.15 -2.03 -0.78
N SER A 154 15.52 -3.14 -1.42
CA SER A 154 16.90 -3.65 -1.40
C SER A 154 17.87 -2.77 -2.19
N ARG A 155 17.37 -1.90 -3.07
CA ARG A 155 18.15 -0.89 -3.81
C ARG A 155 17.43 0.44 -3.78
N ALA A 156 18.16 1.50 -3.48
CA ALA A 156 17.62 2.86 -3.38
C ALA A 156 17.11 3.41 -4.73
N ASN A 157 17.67 2.98 -5.87
CA ASN A 157 17.44 3.60 -7.19
C ASN A 157 15.97 3.81 -7.58
N THR A 158 15.09 2.81 -7.42
CA THR A 158 13.69 2.96 -7.86
C THR A 158 12.92 3.99 -7.03
N THR A 159 13.29 4.17 -5.76
CA THR A 159 12.71 5.19 -4.90
C THR A 159 13.42 6.53 -5.10
N GLN A 160 14.73 6.52 -5.35
CA GLN A 160 15.57 7.69 -5.53
C GLN A 160 15.17 8.50 -6.77
N ASP A 161 14.83 7.87 -7.89
CA ASP A 161 14.37 8.59 -9.09
C ASP A 161 13.06 9.36 -8.83
N ILE A 162 12.11 8.72 -8.11
CA ILE A 162 10.85 9.36 -7.71
C ILE A 162 11.12 10.47 -6.69
N TYR A 163 12.04 10.25 -5.73
CA TYR A 163 12.41 11.26 -4.75
C TYR A 163 13.08 12.47 -5.39
N GLN A 164 13.99 12.26 -6.35
CA GLN A 164 14.67 13.35 -7.06
C GLN A 164 13.67 14.25 -7.79
N GLN A 165 12.65 13.67 -8.44
CA GLN A 165 11.60 14.44 -9.11
C GLN A 165 10.82 15.32 -8.13
N ILE A 166 10.43 14.79 -6.97
CA ILE A 166 9.63 15.53 -5.99
C ILE A 166 10.48 16.58 -5.24
N VAL A 167 11.74 16.24 -4.90
CA VAL A 167 12.69 17.19 -4.28
C VAL A 167 12.96 18.35 -5.24
N ALA A 168 13.18 18.08 -6.53
CA ALA A 168 13.35 19.12 -7.54
C ALA A 168 12.11 20.04 -7.61
N GLU A 169 10.90 19.48 -7.61
CA GLU A 169 9.67 20.27 -7.52
C GLU A 169 9.57 21.11 -6.25
N SER A 170 9.90 20.53 -5.10
CA SER A 170 9.88 21.22 -3.80
C SER A 170 10.87 22.39 -3.77
N GLN A 171 12.09 22.16 -4.26
CA GLN A 171 13.12 23.19 -4.42
C GLN A 171 12.68 24.27 -5.41
N HIS A 172 12.09 23.91 -6.55
CA HIS A 172 11.54 24.88 -7.49
C HIS A 172 10.41 25.73 -6.88
N ARG A 173 9.54 25.15 -6.06
CA ARG A 173 8.50 25.90 -5.33
C ARG A 173 9.12 26.84 -4.29
N ALA A 174 10.14 26.40 -3.56
CA ALA A 174 10.84 27.22 -2.58
C ALA A 174 11.56 28.41 -3.23
N VAL A 175 12.30 28.16 -4.32
CA VAL A 175 12.96 29.22 -5.10
C VAL A 175 11.94 30.20 -5.67
N ARG A 176 10.81 29.72 -6.22
CA ARG A 176 9.72 30.61 -6.68
C ARG A 176 9.18 31.50 -5.58
N LYS A 177 8.90 30.95 -4.38
CA LYS A 177 8.45 31.75 -3.23
C LYS A 177 9.48 32.81 -2.83
N LEU A 178 10.76 32.47 -2.83
CA LEU A 178 11.85 33.42 -2.57
C LEU A 178 11.86 34.55 -3.61
N THR A 179 11.76 34.21 -4.90
CA THR A 179 11.70 35.20 -5.98
C THR A 179 10.51 36.14 -5.84
N THR A 180 9.30 35.61 -5.56
CA THR A 180 8.11 36.42 -5.33
C THR A 180 8.27 37.37 -4.13
N PHE A 181 8.83 36.88 -3.02
CA PHE A 181 9.09 37.70 -1.84
C PHE A 181 10.05 38.86 -2.13
N VAL A 182 11.16 38.59 -2.83
CA VAL A 182 12.14 39.62 -3.20
C VAL A 182 11.54 40.65 -4.17
N GLN A 183 10.68 40.22 -5.09
CA GLN A 183 10.03 41.13 -6.05
C GLN A 183 8.98 42.03 -5.38
N GLN A 184 8.16 41.48 -4.47
CA GLN A 184 7.16 42.26 -3.73
C GLN A 184 7.80 43.26 -2.76
N GLY A 185 8.95 42.91 -2.17
CA GLY A 185 9.73 43.82 -1.34
C GLY A 185 10.43 44.97 -2.10
N ARG A 186 10.53 44.89 -3.44
CA ARG A 186 11.12 45.94 -4.28
C ARG A 186 10.12 46.93 -4.87
N SER A 187 8.81 46.65 -4.77
CA SER A 187 7.73 47.51 -5.30
C SER A 187 7.19 48.56 -4.30
N VAL A 188 7.88 48.78 -3.16
CA VAL A 188 7.51 49.77 -2.12
C VAL A 188 8.58 50.87 -1.99
N GLN A 189 9.25 51.24 -3.09
CA GLN A 189 10.11 52.42 -3.14
C GLN A 189 9.68 53.36 -4.27
#